data_AF-A0A2U2MZ51-F1
#
_entry.id   AF-A0A2U2MZ51-F1
#
_cell.length_a   1.000
_cell.length_b   1.000
_cell.length_c   1.000
_cell.angle_alpha   90.00
_cell.angle_beta   90.00
_cell.angle_gamma   90.00
#
_symmetry.space_group_name_H-M   'P 1'
#
loop_
_entity.id
_entity.type
_entity.pdbx_description
1 polymer ?
#
loop_
_entity_poly.entity_id
_entity_poly.type
_entity_poly.pdbx_seq_one_letter_code
_entity_poly.pdbx_strand_id
1 'polypeptide(L)'
;MNNQIERTRHISITRTGADGSVSQTEVHITEVSAAPDDADATVSGGDCFDPSSCCSAREQAMIAALRAYLRPDVAPECLMAKLKATLDHCCDGK
;
A
#
# COMPACT_ATOMS: atom_id res chain seq x y z
N MET A 1 20.43 -14.76 -22.87
CA MET A 1 19.06 -15.30 -22.86
C MET A 1 18.18 -14.37 -22.04
N ASN A 2 16.99 -14.03 -22.52
CA ASN A 2 16.05 -13.13 -21.83
C ASN A 2 15.07 -13.99 -21.01
N ASN A 3 15.35 -14.21 -19.72
CA ASN A 3 14.61 -15.15 -18.86
C ASN A 3 13.42 -14.48 -18.16
N GLN A 4 12.67 -13.66 -18.89
CA GLN A 4 11.52 -12.96 -18.35
C GLN A 4 10.25 -13.75 -18.64
N ILE A 5 9.47 -14.05 -17.60
CA ILE A 5 8.19 -14.76 -17.71
C ILE A 5 7.08 -13.71 -17.60
N GLU A 6 6.30 -13.56 -18.66
CA GLU A 6 5.10 -12.73 -18.70
C GLU A 6 3.86 -13.58 -18.38
N ARG A 7 3.04 -13.13 -17.43
CA ARG A 7 1.74 -13.73 -17.09
C ARG A 7 0.64 -12.69 -17.25
N THR A 8 -0.24 -12.93 -18.20
CA THR A 8 -1.40 -12.07 -18.44
C THR A 8 -2.65 -12.69 -17.82
N ARG A 9 -3.36 -11.93 -16.97
CA ARG A 9 -4.66 -12.30 -16.40
C ARG A 9 -5.72 -11.28 -16.84
N HIS A 10 -6.93 -11.78 -17.06
CA HIS A 10 -8.07 -11.00 -17.54
C HIS A 10 -9.22 -11.16 -16.54
N ILE A 11 -9.72 -10.06 -15.98
CA ILE A 11 -10.81 -10.07 -14.99
C ILE A 11 -11.98 -9.25 -15.52
N SER A 12 -13.04 -9.95 -15.91
CA SER A 12 -14.31 -9.35 -16.31
C SER A 12 -15.30 -9.42 -15.15
N ILE A 13 -15.76 -8.26 -14.68
CA ILE A 13 -16.73 -8.13 -13.60
C ILE A 13 -18.01 -7.55 -14.19
N THR A 14 -19.08 -8.33 -14.17
CA THR A 14 -20.42 -7.85 -14.51
C THR A 14 -21.24 -7.76 -13.24
N ARG A 15 -21.73 -6.55 -12.93
CA ARG A 15 -22.57 -6.29 -11.77
C ARG A 15 -23.93 -5.76 -12.22
N THR A 16 -24.99 -6.33 -11.66
CA THR A 16 -26.36 -5.83 -11.86
C THR A 16 -26.80 -5.03 -10.64
N GLY A 17 -27.21 -3.78 -10.86
CA GLY A 17 -27.82 -2.92 -9.85
C GLY A 17 -29.25 -3.34 -9.52
N ALA A 18 -29.74 -2.95 -8.34
CA ALA A 18 -31.12 -3.23 -7.92
C ALA A 18 -32.18 -2.54 -8.80
N ASP A 19 -31.76 -1.53 -9.57
CA ASP A 19 -32.54 -0.81 -10.56
C ASP A 19 -32.56 -1.48 -11.95
N GLY A 20 -31.92 -2.65 -12.08
CA GLY A 20 -31.79 -3.37 -13.35
C GLY A 20 -30.68 -2.85 -14.26
N SER A 21 -29.90 -1.85 -13.85
CA SER A 21 -28.70 -1.44 -14.58
C SER A 21 -27.65 -2.55 -14.54
N VAL A 22 -26.92 -2.75 -15.64
CA VAL A 22 -25.79 -3.70 -15.70
C VAL A 22 -24.52 -2.91 -15.98
N SER A 23 -23.53 -3.03 -15.09
CA SER A 23 -22.20 -2.43 -15.25
C SER A 23 -21.16 -3.52 -15.50
N GLN A 24 -20.41 -3.41 -16.60
CA GLN A 24 -19.29 -4.28 -16.93
C GLN A 24 -17.97 -3.55 -16.66
N THR A 25 -17.05 -4.19 -15.96
CA THR A 25 -15.70 -3.69 -15.68
C THR A 25 -14.69 -4.74 -16.10
N GLU A 26 -13.78 -4.37 -17.00
CA GLU A 26 -12.74 -5.25 -17.51
C GLU A 26 -11.37 -4.81 -17.00
N VAL A 27 -10.58 -5.77 -16.50
CA VAL A 27 -9.23 -5.51 -15.96
C VAL A 27 -8.23 -6.42 -16.63
N HIS A 28 -7.23 -5.82 -17.27
CA HIS A 28 -6.07 -6.54 -17.84
C HIS A 28 -4.89 -6.37 -16.89
N ILE A 29 -4.38 -7.50 -16.38
CA ILE A 29 -3.24 -7.52 -15.46
C ILE A 29 -2.11 -8.26 -16.16
N THR A 30 -1.05 -7.54 -16.50
CA THR A 30 0.19 -8.13 -17.02
C THR A 30 1.24 -8.11 -15.91
N GLU A 31 1.62 -9.29 -15.44
CA GLU A 31 2.72 -9.46 -14.50
C GLU A 31 3.96 -9.92 -15.25
N VAL A 32 5.08 -9.23 -15.03
CA VAL A 32 6.34 -9.58 -15.64
C VAL A 32 7.33 -9.93 -14.53
N SER A 33 7.65 -11.21 -14.39
CA SER A 33 8.59 -11.70 -13.38
C SER A 33 9.87 -12.19 -14.05
N ALA A 34 11.03 -11.78 -13.53
CA ALA A 34 12.29 -12.46 -13.82
C ALA A 34 12.23 -13.87 -13.20
N ALA A 35 12.70 -14.89 -13.92
CA ALA A 35 12.75 -16.25 -13.38
C ALA A 35 13.49 -16.25 -12.02
N PRO A 36 12.98 -16.94 -10.99
CA PRO A 36 13.66 -17.03 -9.71
C PRO A 36 14.90 -17.91 -9.90
N ASP A 37 16.08 -17.30 -9.96
CA ASP A 37 17.29 -18.01 -9.57
C ASP A 37 17.17 -18.25 -8.05
N ASP A 38 17.14 -19.52 -7.64
CA ASP A 38 17.08 -19.98 -6.24
C ASP A 38 18.10 -19.24 -5.36
N ALA A 39 17.67 -18.16 -4.70
CA ALA A 39 18.37 -17.54 -3.58
C ALA A 39 17.36 -16.72 -2.76
N ASP A 40 17.19 -17.18 -1.52
CA ASP A 40 16.96 -16.41 -0.29
C ASP A 40 16.33 -15.00 -0.41
N ALA A 41 15.28 -14.77 0.36
CA ALA A 41 14.49 -13.53 0.41
C ALA A 41 15.26 -12.33 1.02
N THR A 42 16.41 -11.99 0.47
CA THR A 42 16.93 -10.62 0.52
C THR A 42 16.20 -9.81 -0.54
N VAL A 43 15.30 -8.93 -0.10
CA VAL A 43 14.95 -7.74 -0.87
C VAL A 43 16.27 -7.05 -1.20
N SER A 44 16.78 -7.26 -2.41
CA SER A 44 17.98 -6.59 -2.90
C SER A 44 17.69 -5.10 -2.84
N GLY A 45 18.31 -4.39 -1.89
CA GLY A 45 18.08 -2.98 -1.57
C GLY A 45 18.53 -2.01 -2.66
N GLY A 46 18.46 -2.40 -3.93
CA GLY A 46 18.87 -1.59 -5.08
C GLY A 46 17.75 -0.79 -5.75
N ASP A 47 16.47 -1.18 -5.57
CA ASP A 47 15.36 -0.63 -6.39
C ASP A 47 14.25 0.09 -5.58
N CYS A 48 14.41 0.28 -4.28
CA CYS A 48 13.44 1.05 -3.49
C CYS A 48 13.61 2.55 -3.78
N PHE A 49 12.48 3.25 -3.97
CA PHE A 49 12.49 4.71 -4.11
C PHE A 49 13.10 5.36 -2.86
N ASP A 50 14.28 5.96 -3.04
CA ASP A 50 14.93 6.75 -2.01
C ASP A 50 14.74 8.25 -2.29
N PRO A 51 13.96 8.96 -1.45
CA PRO A 51 13.76 10.39 -1.61
C PRO A 51 15.06 11.21 -1.60
N SER A 52 16.13 10.69 -0.99
CA SER A 52 17.39 11.43 -0.89
C SER A 52 18.18 11.47 -2.21
N SER A 53 18.04 10.43 -3.04
CA SER A 53 18.71 10.30 -4.34
C SER A 53 17.80 10.63 -5.54
N CYS A 54 16.47 10.47 -5.40
CA CYS A 54 15.53 10.66 -6.51
C CYS A 54 14.86 12.04 -6.56
N CYS A 55 14.90 12.84 -5.48
CA CYS A 55 14.14 14.10 -5.39
C CYS A 55 15.04 15.34 -5.34
N SER A 56 14.53 16.45 -5.86
CA SER A 56 15.10 17.78 -5.67
C SER A 56 15.00 18.26 -4.21
N ALA A 57 15.81 19.25 -3.83
CA ALA A 57 15.77 19.84 -2.48
C ALA A 57 14.36 20.35 -2.09
N ARG A 58 13.61 20.90 -3.04
CA ARG A 58 12.23 21.37 -2.80
C ARG A 58 11.29 20.21 -2.49
N GLU A 59 11.38 19.13 -3.25
CA GLU A 59 10.54 17.94 -3.04
C GLU A 59 10.90 17.24 -1.73
N GLN A 60 12.19 17.12 -1.42
CA GLN A 60 12.65 16.59 -0.13
C GLN A 60 12.09 17.41 1.04
N ALA A 61 12.11 18.74 0.96
CA ALA A 61 11.54 19.62 1.99
C ALA A 61 10.01 19.43 2.13
N MET A 62 9.29 19.30 1.02
CA MET A 62 7.85 19.04 1.03
C MET A 62 7.53 17.68 1.65
N ILE A 63 8.28 16.63 1.29
CA ILE A 63 8.15 15.29 1.86
C ILE A 63 8.42 15.33 3.37
N ALA A 64 9.46 16.04 3.81
CA ALA A 64 9.77 16.19 5.23
C ALA A 64 8.62 16.87 5.99
N ALA A 65 8.05 17.95 5.45
CA ALA A 65 6.90 18.62 6.06
C ALA A 65 5.66 17.72 6.15
N LEU A 66 5.35 16.97 5.09
CA LEU A 66 4.24 16.02 5.08
C LEU A 66 4.46 14.88 6.08
N ARG A 67 5.68 14.36 6.19
CA ARG A 67 6.02 13.33 7.17
C ARG A 67 5.82 13.82 8.59
N ALA A 68 6.30 15.03 8.92
CA ALA A 68 6.10 15.61 10.24
C ALA A 68 4.61 15.78 10.59
N TYR A 69 3.78 16.15 9.62
CA TYR A 69 2.34 16.30 9.82
C TYR A 69 1.61 14.96 9.98
N LEU A 70 1.94 13.97 9.14
CA LEU A 70 1.24 12.69 9.08
C LEU A 70 1.75 11.67 10.11
N ARG A 71 2.99 11.81 10.56
CA ARG A 71 3.69 10.88 11.46
C ARG A 71 4.26 11.68 12.64
N PRO A 72 3.41 12.18 13.54
CA PRO A 72 3.88 12.88 14.72
C PRO A 72 4.69 11.94 15.62
N ASP A 73 5.73 12.48 16.28
CA ASP A 73 6.61 11.71 17.19
C ASP A 73 5.85 11.12 18.38
N VAL A 74 4.78 11.80 18.79
CA VAL A 74 3.91 11.40 19.89
C VAL A 74 2.49 11.26 19.37
N ALA A 75 1.82 10.19 19.78
CA ALA A 75 0.42 9.99 19.47
C ALA A 75 -0.45 11.12 20.06
N PRO A 76 -1.44 11.62 19.32
CA PRO A 76 -2.37 12.63 19.84
C PRO A 76 -3.14 12.14 21.07
N GLU A 77 -3.41 13.04 22.03
CA GLU A 77 -4.14 12.70 23.27
C GLU A 77 -5.53 12.13 22.98
N CYS A 78 -6.22 12.63 21.97
CA CYS A 78 -7.54 12.14 21.59
C CYS A 78 -7.53 10.68 21.12
N LEU A 79 -6.45 10.24 20.46
CA LEU A 79 -6.27 8.85 20.08
C LEU A 79 -6.07 7.98 21.33
N MET A 80 -5.19 8.40 22.23
CA MET A 80 -4.91 7.69 23.48
C MET A 80 -6.16 7.57 24.36
N ALA A 81 -6.93 8.65 24.49
CA ALA A 81 -8.19 8.65 25.22
C ALA A 81 -9.21 7.67 24.62
N LYS A 82 -9.35 7.64 23.30
CA LYS A 82 -10.25 6.69 22.60
C LYS A 82 -9.81 5.24 22.78
N LEU A 83 -8.52 4.97 22.68
CA LEU A 83 -7.97 3.63 22.92
C LEU A 83 -8.25 3.19 24.34
N LYS A 84 -7.99 4.05 25.33
CA LYS A 84 -8.29 3.76 26.74
C LYS A 84 -9.78 3.46 26.96
N ALA A 85 -10.67 4.33 26.49
CA ALA A 85 -12.12 4.12 26.63
C ALA A 85 -12.59 2.81 25.97
N THR A 86 -12.01 2.45 24.83
CA THR A 86 -12.33 1.20 24.11
C THR A 86 -11.86 -0.01 24.91
N LEU A 87 -10.64 0.03 25.44
CA LEU A 87 -10.09 -1.06 26.26
C LEU A 87 -10.86 -1.22 27.57
N ASP A 88 -11.16 -0.13 28.26
CA ASP A 88 -11.96 -0.13 29.49
C ASP A 88 -13.33 -0.79 29.20
N HIS A 89 -14.04 -0.39 28.13
CA HIS A 89 -15.30 -1.02 27.74
C HIS A 89 -15.20 -2.53 27.41
N CYS A 90 -14.13 -2.95 26.72
CA CYS A 90 -13.92 -4.35 26.40
C CYS A 90 -13.50 -5.20 27.62
N CYS A 91 -12.88 -4.59 28.62
CA CYS A 91 -12.36 -5.27 29.81
C CYS A 91 -13.32 -5.24 31.01
N ASP A 92 -14.29 -4.33 31.04
CA ASP A 92 -15.32 -4.23 32.08
C ASP A 92 -16.45 -5.29 31.94
N GLY A 93 -16.35 -6.18 30.96
CA GLY A 93 -17.29 -7.30 30.73
C GLY A 93 -16.98 -8.60 31.49
N LYS A 94 -16.50 -8.51 32.73
CA LYS A 94 -16.35 -9.67 33.64
C LYS A 94 -17.33 -9.61 34.81
#